data_AF-A0A433PF11-F1
#
_entry.id   AF-A0A433PF11-F1
#
_cell.length_a   1.000
_cell.length_b   1.000
_cell.length_c   1.000
_cell.angle_alpha   90.00
_cell.angle_beta   90.00
_cell.angle_gamma   90.00
#
_symmetry.space_group_name_H-M   'P 1'
#
loop_
_entity.id
_entity.type
_entity.pdbx_description
1 polymer ?
#
loop_
_entity_poly.entity_id
_entity_poly.type
_entity_poly.pdbx_seq_one_letter_code
_entity_poly.pdbx_strand_id
1 'polypeptide(L)'
;MIIQIEQDAGELPEDLPRSVTPDVAAQNPDVQAIIGPRLTMLIDVANSFLETILDSLDSVPYGIRWICKQIRSLTKRKYPDATDFAICSLIGGFFFLRFVNPAIVTPQAYMLVDGIPGKHPRRTLTLIAKMLQNLANKPSYAKEAYMLPSNPFVESNKTRMNKFLNELCEVGDFYESLEMDQYMALSKKDIILNITLNEIYNSHALLVQHIDVLAPKDKDHLRILVTEAGPAPAQVPRKDNKTIVLPLFSRWEIPIQDLTTALMSENNITQNDILYMETKAIFVQLIRSLPHLSNQRPLQLDYIAETAATTKDAQLVRKGIKVKEMMRELEEAAVVDHRDGYALLAEEIAQELTHLGNLREKVNQEIQSLEGVYQTILDHNNYLRSQLESYKAYLQNVRMQSGGGEKGSKNSVGIGVEVDGKVKKQPKAQVLGPYKFTHAQLEKEGIIVESNVPDNRRGNIYFAITSPIPGTFIIALHYRGRDKAILEMDLKLDDLLEKQQDNVQLLDLEYVQLNVSKILQLLNRTFVTKHK
;
A
#
# COMPACT_ATOMS: atom_id res chain seq x y z
N MET A 1 26.51 27.92 33.11
CA MET A 1 26.48 28.99 34.12
C MET A 1 27.76 28.97 34.93
N ILE A 2 27.97 28.08 35.91
CA ILE A 2 29.18 28.03 36.76
C ILE A 2 30.50 28.01 35.94
N ILE A 3 30.65 27.04 35.02
CA ILE A 3 31.84 26.93 34.15
C ILE A 3 32.06 28.18 33.29
N GLN A 4 30.98 28.86 32.90
CA GLN A 4 31.03 30.03 32.03
C GLN A 4 31.38 31.30 32.81
N ILE A 5 30.84 31.45 34.03
CA ILE A 5 31.21 32.50 34.98
C ILE A 5 32.68 32.36 35.39
N GLU A 6 33.14 31.14 35.63
CA GLU A 6 34.54 30.86 35.96
C GLU A 6 35.49 31.14 34.78
N GLN A 7 35.05 30.90 33.54
CA GLN A 7 35.80 31.24 32.33
C GLN A 7 35.84 32.75 32.07
N ASP A 8 34.75 33.47 32.36
CA ASP A 8 34.63 34.90 32.10
C ASP A 8 35.25 35.76 33.20
N ALA A 9 35.16 35.34 34.47
CA ALA A 9 35.64 36.09 35.64
C ALA A 9 36.95 35.55 36.24
N GLY A 10 37.46 34.41 35.78
CA GLY A 10 38.72 33.79 36.24
C GLY A 10 38.65 33.09 37.60
N GLU A 11 37.73 33.50 38.48
CA GLU A 11 37.45 32.86 39.77
C GLU A 11 35.94 32.73 40.02
N LEU A 12 35.55 31.77 40.86
CA LEU A 12 34.16 31.57 41.23
C LEU A 12 33.77 32.54 42.36
N PRO A 13 32.69 33.33 42.24
CA PRO A 13 32.21 34.18 43.34
C PRO A 13 31.94 33.34 44.61
N GLU A 14 32.34 33.84 45.79
CA GLU A 14 32.18 33.13 47.06
C GLU A 14 30.71 32.76 47.37
N ASP A 15 29.76 33.54 46.83
CA ASP A 15 28.33 33.35 47.00
C ASP A 15 27.72 32.26 46.10
N LEU A 16 28.49 31.63 45.21
CA LEU A 16 28.00 30.66 44.21
C LEU A 16 28.61 29.26 44.39
N PRO A 17 28.11 28.42 45.31
CA PRO A 17 28.65 27.08 45.51
C PRO A 17 28.50 26.17 44.27
N ARG A 18 29.54 25.36 44.00
CA ARG A 18 29.58 24.46 42.82
C ARG A 18 28.49 23.38 42.78
N SER A 19 27.90 23.06 43.93
CA SER A 19 26.82 22.07 44.05
C SER A 19 25.73 22.62 44.96
N VAL A 20 24.55 22.85 44.39
CA VAL A 20 23.33 23.26 45.09
C VAL A 20 22.22 22.26 44.85
N THR A 21 21.27 22.16 45.78
CA THR A 21 20.08 21.35 45.56
C THR A 21 19.20 21.99 44.47
N PRO A 22 18.38 21.20 43.75
CA PRO A 22 17.48 21.72 42.72
C PRO A 22 16.55 22.83 43.21
N ASP A 23 16.08 22.74 44.47
CA ASP A 23 15.16 23.72 45.06
C ASP A 23 15.85 25.08 45.31
N VAL A 24 17.10 25.05 45.78
CA VAL A 24 17.92 26.26 45.98
C VAL A 24 18.28 26.89 44.64
N ALA A 25 18.61 26.07 43.64
CA ALA A 25 18.86 26.56 42.28
C ALA A 25 17.61 27.18 41.64
N ALA A 26 16.42 26.61 41.88
CA ALA A 26 15.16 27.11 41.34
C ALA A 26 14.74 28.47 41.92
N GLN A 27 15.23 28.83 43.11
CA GLN A 27 15.00 30.13 43.75
C GLN A 27 15.96 31.22 43.28
N ASN A 28 17.06 30.87 42.60
CA ASN A 28 18.05 31.83 42.14
C ASN A 28 17.49 32.67 40.96
N PRO A 29 17.50 34.01 41.04
CA PRO A 29 16.96 34.89 40.00
C PRO A 29 17.60 34.72 38.62
N ASP A 30 18.91 34.52 38.56
CA ASP A 30 19.65 34.33 37.30
C ASP A 30 19.28 33.01 36.64
N VAL A 31 19.09 31.96 37.44
CA VAL A 31 18.62 30.66 36.96
C VAL A 31 17.20 30.77 36.42
N GLN A 32 16.31 31.50 37.09
CA GLN A 32 14.95 31.76 36.61
C GLN A 32 14.96 32.57 35.30
N ALA A 33 15.81 33.60 35.20
CA ALA A 33 15.96 34.41 33.99
C ALA A 33 16.44 33.60 32.78
N ILE A 34 17.26 32.57 33.00
CA ILE A 34 17.72 31.65 31.93
C ILE A 34 16.66 30.60 31.59
N ILE A 35 15.95 30.06 32.58
CA ILE A 35 14.96 28.99 32.39
C ILE A 35 13.68 29.52 31.74
N GLY A 36 13.22 30.72 32.10
CA GLY A 36 12.01 31.35 31.58
C GLY A 36 11.87 31.25 30.04
N PRO A 37 12.79 31.84 29.25
CA PRO A 37 12.69 31.79 27.78
C PRO A 37 12.83 30.38 27.23
N ARG A 38 13.62 29.50 27.87
CA ARG A 38 13.76 28.09 27.45
C ARG A 38 12.49 27.29 27.67
N LEU A 39 11.78 27.56 28.76
CA LEU A 39 10.50 26.94 29.07
C LEU A 39 9.44 27.40 28.06
N THR A 40 9.39 28.69 27.73
CA THR A 40 8.50 29.21 26.68
C THR A 40 8.75 28.50 25.36
N MET A 41 10.00 28.45 24.89
CA MET A 41 10.34 27.73 23.66
C MET A 41 9.98 26.23 23.72
N LEU A 42 10.18 25.57 24.87
CA LEU A 42 9.80 24.16 25.03
C LEU A 42 8.29 23.96 24.94
N ILE A 43 7.49 24.85 25.56
CA ILE A 43 6.03 24.82 25.49
C ILE A 43 5.55 25.07 24.06
N ASP A 44 6.15 26.02 23.34
CA ASP A 44 5.79 26.32 21.95
C ASP A 44 6.05 25.11 21.04
N VAL A 45 7.22 24.47 21.18
CA VAL A 45 7.53 23.25 20.43
C VAL A 45 6.59 22.10 20.82
N ALA A 46 6.30 21.93 22.11
CA ALA A 46 5.36 20.89 22.56
C ALA A 46 3.94 21.10 22.02
N ASN A 47 3.46 22.35 21.94
CA ASN A 47 2.18 22.68 21.32
C ASN A 47 2.19 22.34 19.83
N SER A 48 3.26 22.66 19.11
CA SER A 48 3.38 22.31 17.69
C SER A 48 3.32 20.79 17.45
N PHE A 49 4.00 19.99 18.30
CA PHE A 49 3.88 18.53 18.26
C PHE A 49 2.46 18.06 18.55
N LEU A 50 1.84 18.61 19.60
CA LEU A 50 0.48 18.25 19.98
C LEU A 50 -0.51 18.55 18.83
N GLU A 51 -0.46 19.76 18.27
CA GLU A 51 -1.34 20.17 17.17
C GLU A 51 -1.22 19.24 15.97
N THR A 52 0.02 18.95 15.55
CA THR A 52 0.28 18.02 14.45
C THR A 52 -0.31 16.63 14.73
N ILE A 53 -0.21 16.14 15.97
CA ILE A 53 -0.79 14.84 16.35
C ILE A 53 -2.32 14.89 16.33
N LEU A 54 -2.93 15.93 16.90
CA LEU A 54 -4.38 16.07 16.98
C LEU A 54 -5.01 16.19 15.57
N ASP A 55 -4.37 16.92 14.66
CA ASP A 55 -4.83 17.11 13.28
C ASP A 55 -4.61 15.86 12.40
N SER A 56 -3.79 14.92 12.85
CA SER A 56 -3.45 13.68 12.12
C SER A 56 -4.37 12.49 12.45
N LEU A 57 -5.53 12.72 13.07
CA LEU A 57 -6.47 11.66 13.49
C LEU A 57 -6.78 10.64 12.38
N ASP A 58 -7.03 11.11 11.16
CA ASP A 58 -7.38 10.25 10.02
C ASP A 58 -6.18 9.51 9.42
N SER A 59 -4.96 9.94 9.74
CA SER A 59 -3.73 9.23 9.36
C SER A 59 -3.40 8.09 10.32
N VAL A 60 -4.07 8.00 11.48
CA VAL A 60 -3.83 6.91 12.42
C VAL A 60 -4.36 5.60 11.82
N PRO A 61 -3.53 4.54 11.72
CA PRO A 61 -3.95 3.26 11.15
C PRO A 61 -5.19 2.70 11.84
N TYR A 62 -6.09 2.13 11.04
CA TYR A 62 -7.35 1.55 11.52
C TYR A 62 -7.15 0.59 12.70
N GLY A 63 -6.18 -0.33 12.60
CA GLY A 63 -5.90 -1.31 13.66
C GLY A 63 -5.54 -0.65 15.01
N ILE A 64 -4.82 0.47 15.00
CA ILE A 64 -4.48 1.21 16.22
C ILE A 64 -5.73 1.87 16.80
N ARG A 65 -6.55 2.51 15.97
CA ARG A 65 -7.82 3.12 16.39
C ARG A 65 -8.80 2.08 16.95
N TRP A 66 -8.85 0.91 16.31
CA TRP A 66 -9.69 -0.20 16.78
C TRP A 66 -9.23 -0.75 18.13
N ILE A 67 -7.92 -0.90 18.37
CA ILE A 67 -7.42 -1.28 19.70
C ILE A 67 -7.85 -0.25 20.76
N CYS A 68 -7.79 1.05 20.45
CA CYS A 68 -8.29 2.10 21.35
C CYS A 68 -9.80 1.95 21.63
N LYS A 69 -10.61 1.69 20.61
CA LYS A 69 -12.04 1.38 20.75
C LYS A 69 -12.28 0.16 21.66
N GLN A 70 -11.49 -0.90 21.50
CA GLN A 70 -11.59 -2.10 22.34
C GLN A 70 -11.19 -1.82 23.79
N ILE A 71 -10.11 -1.06 24.04
CA ILE A 71 -9.72 -0.64 25.39
C ILE A 71 -10.88 0.10 26.06
N ARG A 72 -11.55 1.01 25.34
CA ARG A 72 -12.72 1.75 25.84
C ARG A 72 -13.87 0.81 26.19
N SER A 73 -14.29 -0.03 25.24
CA SER A 73 -15.42 -0.95 25.39
C SER A 73 -15.20 -1.96 26.53
N LEU A 74 -14.07 -2.64 26.53
CA LEU A 74 -13.72 -3.65 27.55
C LEU A 74 -13.58 -3.03 28.94
N THR A 75 -13.07 -1.80 29.04
CA THR A 75 -12.99 -1.09 30.34
C THR A 75 -14.38 -0.76 30.87
N LYS A 76 -15.28 -0.21 30.04
CA LYS A 76 -16.67 0.06 30.44
C LYS A 76 -17.41 -1.21 30.83
N ARG A 77 -17.19 -2.32 30.11
CA ARG A 77 -17.78 -3.62 30.44
C ARG A 77 -17.28 -4.18 31.77
N LYS A 78 -15.98 -4.07 32.05
CA LYS A 78 -15.38 -4.61 33.29
C LYS A 78 -15.59 -3.70 34.50
N TYR A 79 -15.65 -2.39 34.29
CA TYR A 79 -15.80 -1.37 35.32
C TYR A 79 -16.87 -0.34 34.88
N PRO A 80 -18.17 -0.65 35.05
CA PRO A 80 -19.27 0.22 34.61
C PRO A 80 -19.23 1.63 35.21
N ASP A 81 -18.77 1.76 36.46
CA ASP A 81 -18.66 3.03 37.18
C ASP A 81 -17.38 3.83 36.84
N ALA A 82 -16.57 3.34 35.88
CA ALA A 82 -15.34 4.04 35.49
C ALA A 82 -15.67 5.39 34.82
N THR A 83 -15.10 6.46 35.37
CA THR A 83 -15.24 7.79 34.78
C THR A 83 -14.64 7.84 33.37
N ASP A 84 -15.22 8.64 32.47
CA ASP A 84 -14.68 8.84 31.11
C ASP A 84 -13.22 9.32 31.15
N PHE A 85 -12.84 10.08 32.17
CA PHE A 85 -11.44 10.49 32.38
C PHE A 85 -10.51 9.29 32.63
N ALA A 86 -10.92 8.32 33.46
CA ALA A 86 -10.12 7.12 33.71
C ALA A 86 -9.95 6.29 32.44
N ILE A 87 -11.01 6.20 31.62
CA ILE A 87 -10.98 5.48 30.35
C ILE A 87 -10.06 6.21 29.34
N CYS A 88 -10.17 7.54 29.23
CA CYS A 88 -9.27 8.35 28.40
C CYS A 88 -7.81 8.18 28.84
N SER A 89 -7.53 8.11 30.14
CA SER A 89 -6.16 7.87 30.62
C SER A 89 -5.62 6.49 30.23
N LEU A 90 -6.45 5.45 30.18
CA LEU A 90 -6.03 4.13 29.69
C LEU A 90 -5.72 4.16 28.19
N ILE A 91 -6.58 4.82 27.40
CA ILE A 91 -6.36 5.00 25.96
C ILE A 91 -5.08 5.81 25.71
N GLY A 92 -4.88 6.92 26.43
CA GLY A 92 -3.67 7.73 26.39
C GLY A 92 -2.42 6.95 26.81
N GLY A 93 -2.55 6.06 27.81
CA GLY A 93 -1.50 5.13 28.24
C GLY A 93 -1.16 4.04 27.22
N PHE A 94 -2.01 3.78 26.22
CA PHE A 94 -1.65 2.96 25.07
C PHE A 94 -1.08 3.84 23.94
N PHE A 95 -1.87 4.80 23.47
CA PHE A 95 -1.56 5.59 22.28
C PHE A 95 -0.32 6.48 22.46
N PHE A 96 -0.23 7.26 23.54
CA PHE A 96 0.95 8.11 23.76
C PHE A 96 2.12 7.32 24.32
N LEU A 97 1.93 6.55 25.39
CA LEU A 97 3.04 5.89 26.08
C LEU A 97 3.70 4.77 25.26
N ARG A 98 2.92 3.99 24.51
CA ARG A 98 3.42 2.79 23.82
C ARG A 98 3.59 2.96 22.31
N PHE A 99 2.91 3.94 21.71
CA PHE A 99 2.97 4.15 20.27
C PHE A 99 3.72 5.45 19.91
N VAL A 100 3.23 6.62 20.32
CA VAL A 100 3.79 7.92 19.89
C VAL A 100 5.10 8.29 20.61
N ASN A 101 5.14 8.27 21.94
CA ASN A 101 6.29 8.73 22.72
C ASN A 101 7.58 7.95 22.46
N PRO A 102 7.58 6.61 22.30
CA PRO A 102 8.77 5.87 21.90
C PRO A 102 9.39 6.37 20.59
N ALA A 103 8.55 6.70 19.60
CA ALA A 103 8.99 7.25 18.33
C ALA A 103 9.56 8.67 18.47
N ILE A 104 8.99 9.51 19.34
CA ILE A 104 9.53 10.84 19.65
C ILE A 104 10.89 10.75 20.36
N VAL A 105 11.04 9.86 21.35
CA VAL A 105 12.27 9.74 22.15
C VAL A 105 13.40 9.08 21.37
N THR A 106 13.07 8.12 20.49
CA THR A 106 14.03 7.34 19.70
C THR A 106 13.69 7.32 18.20
N PRO A 107 13.68 8.47 17.52
CA PRO A 107 13.17 8.57 16.15
C PRO A 107 13.97 7.73 15.14
N GLN A 108 15.27 7.52 15.39
CA GLN A 108 16.14 6.68 14.56
C GLN A 108 15.75 5.20 14.60
N ALA A 109 15.30 4.68 15.76
CA ALA A 109 14.85 3.29 15.87
C ALA A 109 13.55 3.04 15.08
N TYR A 110 12.79 4.10 14.82
CA TYR A 110 11.56 4.11 14.03
C TYR A 110 11.79 4.60 12.59
N MET A 111 13.05 4.74 12.16
CA MET A 111 13.43 5.20 10.82
C MET A 111 12.85 6.58 10.43
N LEU A 112 12.58 7.44 11.42
CA LEU A 112 12.09 8.81 11.19
C LEU A 112 13.23 9.80 10.90
N VAL A 113 14.47 9.44 11.26
CA VAL A 113 15.68 10.23 11.02
C VAL A 113 16.85 9.30 10.67
N ASP A 114 17.78 9.78 9.84
CA ASP A 114 18.92 9.00 9.33
C ASP A 114 19.98 8.67 10.40
N GLY A 115 20.00 9.42 11.51
CA GLY A 115 21.05 9.33 12.51
C GLY A 115 20.56 9.57 13.92
N ILE A 116 21.35 9.10 14.89
CA ILE A 116 21.05 9.29 16.30
C ILE A 116 21.10 10.80 16.64
N PRO A 117 20.03 11.41 17.19
CA PRO A 117 20.05 12.82 17.56
C PRO A 117 21.15 13.13 18.59
N GLY A 118 21.76 14.30 18.45
CA GLY A 118 22.74 14.83 19.39
C GLY A 118 22.18 15.00 20.82
N LYS A 119 23.06 15.24 21.80
CA LYS A 119 22.71 15.29 23.22
C LYS A 119 21.58 16.27 23.54
N HIS A 120 21.63 17.49 23.00
CA HIS A 120 20.63 18.53 23.26
C HIS A 120 19.27 18.22 22.61
N PRO A 121 19.16 17.94 21.28
CA PRO A 121 17.90 17.53 20.67
C PRO A 121 17.25 16.32 21.35
N ARG A 122 18.03 15.28 21.70
CA ARG A 122 17.51 14.11 22.39
C ARG A 122 16.89 14.47 23.75
N ARG A 123 17.53 15.37 24.50
CA ARG A 123 16.99 15.86 25.77
C ARG A 123 15.69 16.63 25.55
N THR A 124 15.62 17.50 24.54
CA THR A 124 14.40 18.24 24.18
C THR A 124 13.25 17.29 23.81
N LEU A 125 13.50 16.32 22.93
CA LEU A 125 12.50 15.29 22.55
C LEU A 125 12.00 14.48 23.76
N THR A 126 12.90 14.14 24.68
CA THR A 126 12.53 13.47 25.94
C THR A 126 11.60 14.33 26.80
N LEU A 127 11.87 15.63 26.90
CA LEU A 127 11.03 16.55 27.67
C LEU A 127 9.66 16.74 27.01
N ILE A 128 9.61 16.85 25.67
CA ILE A 128 8.35 16.91 24.91
C ILE A 128 7.52 15.65 25.13
N ALA A 129 8.12 14.46 24.98
CA ALA A 129 7.43 13.20 25.24
C ALA A 129 6.88 13.11 26.67
N LYS A 130 7.63 13.61 27.67
CA LYS A 130 7.13 13.70 29.06
C LYS A 130 5.97 14.67 29.21
N MET A 131 6.00 15.84 28.56
CA MET A 131 4.89 16.80 28.60
C MET A 131 3.63 16.21 27.96
N LEU A 132 3.75 15.56 26.81
CA LEU A 132 2.65 14.84 26.16
C LEU A 132 2.13 13.68 27.04
N GLN A 133 3.04 12.96 27.70
CA GLN A 133 2.66 11.87 28.59
C GLN A 133 1.90 12.35 29.83
N ASN A 134 2.32 13.47 30.42
CA ASN A 134 1.66 14.12 31.55
C ASN A 134 0.31 14.74 31.17
N LEU A 135 0.13 15.10 29.89
CA LEU A 135 -1.15 15.53 29.36
C LEU A 135 -2.09 14.33 29.15
N ALA A 136 -1.57 13.20 28.64
CA ALA A 136 -2.34 11.98 28.40
C ALA A 136 -2.70 11.19 29.68
N ASN A 137 -1.80 11.17 30.67
CA ASN A 137 -1.98 10.52 31.96
C ASN A 137 -1.88 11.56 33.06
N LYS A 138 -2.83 11.55 34.02
CA LYS A 138 -2.84 12.52 35.14
C LYS A 138 -1.43 12.66 35.74
N PRO A 139 -0.87 13.88 35.80
CA PRO A 139 0.50 14.04 36.20
C PRO A 139 0.69 13.71 37.68
N SER A 140 1.76 12.99 38.00
CA SER A 140 2.25 12.81 39.36
C SER A 140 3.56 13.59 39.53
N TYR A 141 3.45 14.87 39.87
CA TYR A 141 4.60 15.75 40.06
C TYR A 141 5.37 15.51 41.36
N ALA A 142 4.91 14.56 42.19
CA ALA A 142 5.56 14.21 43.46
C ALA A 142 7.04 13.76 43.29
N LYS A 143 7.43 13.30 42.10
CA LYS A 143 8.79 12.84 41.79
C LYS A 143 9.57 13.77 40.84
N GLU A 144 8.92 14.76 40.21
CA GLU A 144 9.51 15.58 39.15
C GLU A 144 9.16 17.08 39.30
N ALA A 145 9.55 17.68 40.43
CA ALA A 145 9.25 19.09 40.74
C ALA A 145 9.71 20.08 39.65
N TYR A 146 10.79 19.77 38.93
CA TYR A 146 11.31 20.59 37.82
C TYR A 146 10.35 20.68 36.60
N MET A 147 9.36 19.78 36.49
CA MET A 147 8.35 19.81 35.44
C MET A 147 7.11 20.63 35.83
N LEU A 148 6.98 21.06 37.09
CA LEU A 148 5.84 21.86 37.57
C LEU A 148 5.57 23.12 36.73
N PRO A 149 6.60 23.85 36.23
CA PRO A 149 6.38 25.01 35.36
C PRO A 149 5.69 24.68 34.00
N SER A 150 5.61 23.41 33.61
CA SER A 150 4.88 22.97 32.41
C SER A 150 3.38 22.77 32.62
N ASN A 151 2.86 22.94 33.85
CA ASN A 151 1.42 22.82 34.14
C ASN A 151 0.50 23.66 33.25
N PRO A 152 0.84 24.91 32.89
CA PRO A 152 0.00 25.70 31.98
C PRO A 152 -0.27 25.00 30.64
N PHE A 153 0.71 24.24 30.11
CA PHE A 153 0.54 23.44 28.90
C PHE A 153 -0.46 22.29 29.09
N VAL A 154 -0.46 21.65 30.26
CA VAL A 154 -1.39 20.54 30.56
C VAL A 154 -2.81 21.08 30.73
N GLU A 155 -2.99 22.12 31.53
CA GLU A 155 -4.31 22.71 31.81
C GLU A 155 -4.96 23.29 30.54
N SER A 156 -4.18 23.94 29.67
CA SER A 156 -4.71 24.51 28.43
C SER A 156 -5.13 23.46 27.39
N ASN A 157 -4.52 22.28 27.40
CA ASN A 157 -4.72 21.27 26.35
C ASN A 157 -5.52 20.04 26.78
N LYS A 158 -5.82 19.86 28.08
CA LYS A 158 -6.53 18.68 28.61
C LYS A 158 -7.84 18.38 27.90
N THR A 159 -8.64 19.41 27.63
CA THR A 159 -9.94 19.25 26.93
C THR A 159 -9.75 18.81 25.49
N ARG A 160 -8.78 19.39 24.77
CA ARG A 160 -8.44 19.02 23.38
C ARG A 160 -7.96 17.58 23.30
N MET A 161 -7.08 17.18 24.22
CA MET A 161 -6.56 15.82 24.33
C MET A 161 -7.67 14.80 24.56
N ASN A 162 -8.57 15.05 25.52
CA ASN A 162 -9.68 14.14 25.81
C ASN A 162 -10.63 14.01 24.62
N LYS A 163 -10.90 15.12 23.91
CA LYS A 163 -11.70 15.09 22.68
C LYS A 163 -11.07 14.17 21.63
N PHE A 164 -9.79 14.36 21.34
CA PHE A 164 -9.05 13.53 20.39
C PHE A 164 -9.04 12.05 20.78
N LEU A 165 -8.78 11.71 22.05
CA LEU A 165 -8.76 10.31 22.51
C LEU A 165 -10.13 9.63 22.37
N ASN A 166 -11.22 10.38 22.52
CA ASN A 166 -12.56 9.87 22.25
C ASN A 166 -12.80 9.65 20.76
N GLU A 167 -12.47 10.63 19.92
CA GLU A 167 -12.59 10.54 18.45
C GLU A 167 -11.70 9.43 17.85
N LEU A 168 -10.56 9.15 18.48
CA LEU A 168 -9.68 8.04 18.13
C LEU A 168 -10.40 6.68 18.19
N CYS A 169 -11.35 6.54 19.10
CA CYS A 169 -12.14 5.32 19.31
C CYS A 169 -13.37 5.23 18.38
N GLU A 170 -13.73 6.30 17.68
CA GLU A 170 -14.86 6.35 16.76
C GLU A 170 -14.48 5.75 15.40
N VAL A 171 -14.39 4.42 15.36
CA VAL A 171 -14.14 3.65 14.14
C VAL A 171 -15.16 2.53 13.95
N GLY A 172 -15.42 2.21 12.68
CA GLY A 172 -16.29 1.09 12.26
C GLY A 172 -15.84 -0.24 12.83
N ASP A 173 -16.72 -1.24 12.82
CA ASP A 173 -16.36 -2.53 13.37
C ASP A 173 -15.34 -3.25 12.46
N PHE A 174 -14.52 -4.09 13.09
CA PHE A 174 -13.42 -4.81 12.43
C PHE A 174 -13.94 -5.56 11.21
N TYR A 175 -15.07 -6.23 11.38
CA TYR A 175 -15.69 -7.08 10.36
C TYR A 175 -16.26 -6.30 9.16
N GLU A 176 -16.72 -5.06 9.30
CA GLU A 176 -17.22 -4.28 8.14
C GLU A 176 -16.08 -3.85 7.21
N SER A 177 -14.90 -3.53 7.77
CA SER A 177 -13.70 -3.27 6.97
C SER A 177 -13.10 -4.55 6.40
N LEU A 178 -13.16 -5.64 7.19
CA LEU A 178 -12.60 -6.91 6.80
C LEU A 178 -13.47 -7.65 5.79
N GLU A 179 -14.80 -7.48 5.76
CA GLU A 179 -15.65 -8.12 4.75
C GLU A 179 -15.14 -7.80 3.33
N MET A 180 -14.81 -6.54 3.04
CA MET A 180 -14.20 -6.14 1.76
C MET A 180 -12.83 -6.80 1.53
N ASP A 181 -11.95 -6.83 2.54
CA ASP A 181 -10.62 -7.43 2.45
C ASP A 181 -10.65 -8.98 2.43
N GLN A 182 -11.63 -9.62 3.07
CA GLN A 182 -11.87 -11.07 3.09
C GLN A 182 -12.50 -11.51 1.78
N TYR A 183 -13.43 -10.75 1.18
CA TYR A 183 -13.89 -11.02 -0.19
C TYR A 183 -12.72 -10.97 -1.19
N MET A 184 -11.75 -10.07 -0.98
CA MET A 184 -10.53 -10.03 -1.78
C MET A 184 -9.52 -11.15 -1.41
N ALA A 185 -9.39 -11.52 -0.14
CA ALA A 185 -8.49 -12.58 0.32
C ALA A 185 -8.98 -13.99 -0.04
N LEU A 186 -10.30 -14.23 0.04
CA LEU A 186 -10.98 -15.44 -0.43
C LEU A 186 -10.88 -15.61 -1.96
N SER A 187 -10.59 -14.53 -2.71
CA SER A 187 -10.29 -14.58 -4.14
C SER A 187 -8.81 -14.90 -4.46
N LYS A 188 -7.90 -14.71 -3.50
CA LYS A 188 -6.47 -15.03 -3.64
C LYS A 188 -6.20 -16.45 -3.14
N LYS A 189 -6.35 -17.41 -4.04
CA LYS A 189 -6.15 -18.85 -3.81
C LYS A 189 -4.76 -19.32 -3.35
N ASP A 190 -3.79 -18.43 -3.12
CA ASP A 190 -2.44 -18.82 -2.72
C ASP A 190 -2.01 -18.01 -1.49
N ILE A 191 -2.28 -18.53 -0.29
CA ILE A 191 -1.71 -17.98 0.94
C ILE A 191 -0.23 -18.34 0.96
N ILE A 192 0.63 -17.33 0.79
CA ILE A 192 2.08 -17.49 0.74
C ILE A 192 2.70 -16.75 1.92
N LEU A 193 3.52 -17.46 2.69
CA LEU A 193 4.25 -16.92 3.83
C LEU A 193 5.74 -16.81 3.52
N ASN A 194 6.30 -15.60 3.63
CA ASN A 194 7.74 -15.39 3.58
C ASN A 194 8.31 -15.47 5.00
N ILE A 195 9.05 -16.53 5.30
CA ILE A 195 9.54 -16.81 6.66
C ILE A 195 10.94 -17.43 6.60
N THR A 196 11.78 -17.15 7.59
CA THR A 196 13.13 -17.72 7.69
C THR A 196 13.13 -19.09 8.38
N LEU A 197 14.15 -19.91 8.09
CA LEU A 197 14.29 -21.23 8.72
C LEU A 197 14.28 -21.18 10.25
N ASN A 198 14.98 -20.21 10.85
CA ASN A 198 15.02 -20.05 12.30
C ASN A 198 13.69 -19.59 12.89
N GLU A 199 12.91 -18.77 12.18
CA GLU A 199 11.56 -18.41 12.63
C GLU A 199 10.65 -19.64 12.64
N ILE A 200 10.72 -20.50 11.62
CA ILE A 200 9.99 -21.77 11.58
C ILE A 200 10.40 -22.67 12.75
N TYR A 201 11.70 -22.88 12.95
CA TYR A 201 12.21 -23.77 14.01
C TYR A 201 11.87 -23.26 15.41
N ASN A 202 11.95 -21.95 15.63
CA ASN A 202 11.55 -21.34 16.90
C ASN A 202 10.05 -21.45 17.14
N SER A 203 9.24 -21.21 16.11
CA SER A 203 7.79 -21.36 16.19
C SER A 203 7.43 -22.81 16.54
N HIS A 204 8.05 -23.78 15.86
CA HIS A 204 7.85 -25.20 16.13
C HIS A 204 8.30 -25.58 17.55
N ALA A 205 9.46 -25.08 18.01
CA ALA A 205 9.95 -25.36 19.37
C ALA A 205 8.98 -24.83 20.44
N LEU A 206 8.45 -23.62 20.28
CA LEU A 206 7.47 -23.04 21.20
C LEU A 206 6.14 -23.80 21.17
N LEU A 207 5.69 -24.24 19.99
CA LEU A 207 4.49 -25.05 19.85
C LEU A 207 4.64 -26.39 20.58
N VAL A 208 5.76 -27.09 20.40
CA VAL A 208 6.06 -28.35 21.12
C VAL A 208 6.10 -28.12 22.63
N GLN A 209 6.76 -27.05 23.08
CA GLN A 209 6.89 -26.73 24.50
C GLN A 209 5.55 -26.45 25.18
N HIS A 210 4.60 -25.85 24.48
CA HIS A 210 3.32 -25.40 25.03
C HIS A 210 2.11 -26.18 24.48
N ILE A 211 2.33 -27.33 23.86
CA ILE A 211 1.27 -28.09 23.19
C ILE A 211 0.16 -28.53 24.15
N ASP A 212 0.50 -28.82 25.40
CA ASP A 212 -0.47 -29.23 26.44
C ASP A 212 -1.42 -28.10 26.85
N VAL A 213 -1.01 -26.84 26.67
CA VAL A 213 -1.85 -25.67 26.94
C VAL A 213 -2.63 -25.25 25.68
N LEU A 214 -1.96 -25.27 24.52
CA LEU A 214 -2.54 -24.81 23.26
C LEU A 214 -3.53 -25.82 22.65
N ALA A 215 -3.30 -27.11 22.85
CA ALA A 215 -4.06 -28.21 22.27
C ALA A 215 -4.17 -29.35 23.30
N PRO A 216 -5.00 -29.20 24.34
CA PRO A 216 -5.06 -30.14 25.47
C PRO A 216 -5.65 -31.51 25.10
N LYS A 217 -6.41 -31.62 23.99
CA LYS A 217 -7.04 -32.87 23.58
C LYS A 217 -6.20 -33.54 22.49
N ASP A 218 -6.13 -34.87 22.54
CA ASP A 218 -5.42 -35.67 21.53
C ASP A 218 -5.96 -35.51 20.11
N LYS A 219 -7.22 -35.08 19.97
CA LYS A 219 -7.88 -34.88 18.68
C LYS A 219 -7.70 -33.48 18.10
N ASP A 220 -7.06 -32.56 18.82
CA ASP A 220 -6.86 -31.20 18.34
C ASP A 220 -5.89 -31.21 17.14
N HIS A 221 -6.27 -30.58 16.03
CA HIS A 221 -5.50 -30.61 14.77
C HIS A 221 -4.05 -30.17 14.95
N LEU A 222 -3.81 -29.14 15.78
CA LEU A 222 -2.47 -28.64 16.08
C LEU A 222 -1.60 -29.72 16.74
N ARG A 223 -2.15 -30.50 17.68
CA ARG A 223 -1.41 -31.60 18.33
C ARG A 223 -1.07 -32.70 17.35
N ILE A 224 -2.00 -33.06 16.46
CA ILE A 224 -1.77 -34.05 15.41
C ILE A 224 -0.60 -33.58 14.52
N LEU A 225 -0.63 -32.33 14.03
CA LEU A 225 0.44 -31.77 13.20
C LEU A 225 1.81 -31.76 13.90
N VAL A 226 1.86 -31.26 15.14
CA VAL A 226 3.11 -31.16 15.90
C VAL A 226 3.67 -32.54 16.23
N THR A 227 2.80 -33.51 16.52
CA THR A 227 3.22 -34.90 16.79
C THR A 227 3.79 -35.56 15.53
N GLU A 228 3.17 -35.35 14.37
CA GLU A 228 3.69 -35.85 13.09
C GLU A 228 5.00 -35.18 12.66
N ALA A 229 5.13 -33.87 12.93
CA ALA A 229 6.33 -33.11 12.59
C ALA A 229 7.55 -33.51 13.44
N GLY A 230 7.32 -34.09 14.62
CA GLY A 230 8.38 -34.56 15.52
C GLY A 230 9.10 -33.42 16.25
N PRO A 231 10.32 -33.67 16.77
CA PRO A 231 11.04 -32.65 17.52
C PRO A 231 11.48 -31.48 16.63
N ALA A 232 11.41 -30.26 17.17
CA ALA A 232 11.84 -29.07 16.47
C ALA A 232 13.35 -29.08 16.17
N PRO A 233 13.78 -28.78 14.93
CA PRO A 233 15.19 -28.67 14.59
C PRO A 233 15.92 -27.56 15.36
N ALA A 234 17.23 -27.70 15.54
CA ALA A 234 18.05 -26.63 16.10
C ALA A 234 18.19 -25.46 15.12
N GLN A 235 18.34 -24.24 15.66
CA GLN A 235 18.58 -23.05 14.85
C GLN A 235 19.87 -23.17 14.03
N VAL A 236 19.82 -22.66 12.81
CA VAL A 236 20.97 -22.60 11.90
C VAL A 236 21.73 -21.28 12.06
N PRO A 237 23.05 -21.25 11.76
CA PRO A 237 23.83 -20.01 11.74
C PRO A 237 23.24 -18.96 10.80
N ARG A 238 23.48 -17.66 11.08
CA ARG A 238 22.94 -16.54 10.28
C ARG A 238 23.19 -16.65 8.76
N LYS A 239 24.34 -17.20 8.37
CA LYS A 239 24.71 -17.44 6.96
C LYS A 239 23.78 -18.44 6.24
N ASP A 240 23.18 -19.35 7.00
CA ASP A 240 22.33 -20.43 6.50
C ASP A 240 20.84 -20.15 6.77
N ASN A 241 20.51 -19.12 7.54
CA ASN A 241 19.14 -18.69 7.85
C ASN A 241 18.49 -17.96 6.67
N LYS A 242 18.19 -18.70 5.60
CA LYS A 242 17.57 -18.17 4.40
C LYS A 242 16.06 -17.95 4.60
N THR A 243 15.54 -16.90 3.98
CA THR A 243 14.09 -16.70 3.81
C THR A 243 13.58 -17.68 2.77
N ILE A 244 12.52 -18.41 3.11
CA ILE A 244 11.81 -19.30 2.21
C ILE A 244 10.39 -18.79 2.00
N VAL A 245 9.84 -19.13 0.84
CA VAL A 245 8.48 -18.81 0.43
C VAL A 245 7.66 -20.07 0.63
N LEU A 246 6.81 -20.09 1.66
CA LEU A 246 5.98 -21.23 2.02
C LEU A 246 4.55 -21.04 1.51
N PRO A 247 4.10 -21.82 0.53
CA PRO A 247 2.68 -21.93 0.25
C PRO A 247 2.01 -22.65 1.42
N LEU A 248 1.00 -22.02 2.01
CA LEU A 248 0.22 -22.56 3.11
C LEU A 248 -1.05 -23.23 2.57
N PHE A 249 -1.37 -24.39 3.12
CA PHE A 249 -2.62 -25.12 2.85
C PHE A 249 -3.08 -25.80 4.13
N SER A 250 -4.40 -25.96 4.30
CA SER A 250 -4.93 -26.75 5.41
C SER A 250 -5.16 -28.19 4.98
N ARG A 251 -4.64 -29.17 5.73
CA ARG A 251 -4.92 -30.59 5.48
C ARG A 251 -6.40 -30.94 5.69
N TRP A 252 -7.09 -30.17 6.52
CA TRP A 252 -8.50 -30.38 6.87
C TRP A 252 -9.45 -29.41 6.18
N GLU A 253 -8.97 -28.64 5.19
CA GLU A 253 -9.84 -27.84 4.35
C GLU A 253 -10.82 -28.76 3.59
N ILE A 254 -12.08 -28.69 3.99
CA ILE A 254 -13.20 -29.12 3.16
C ILE A 254 -13.41 -28.00 2.14
N PRO A 255 -13.62 -28.28 0.85
CA PRO A 255 -13.96 -27.26 -0.13
C PRO A 255 -15.13 -26.42 0.41
N ILE A 256 -14.88 -25.12 0.63
CA ILE A 256 -15.84 -24.23 1.29
C ILE A 256 -17.08 -24.15 0.41
N GLN A 257 -18.18 -24.75 0.89
CA GLN A 257 -19.51 -24.59 0.29
C GLN A 257 -20.34 -23.53 1.02
N ASP A 258 -19.98 -23.14 2.25
CA ASP A 258 -20.80 -22.23 3.06
C ASP A 258 -19.98 -21.32 4.00
N LEU A 259 -20.27 -20.01 3.93
CA LEU A 259 -19.56 -18.87 4.55
C LEU A 259 -19.49 -18.95 6.08
N THR A 260 -20.50 -19.56 6.69
CA THR A 260 -20.65 -19.75 8.14
C THR A 260 -19.56 -20.63 8.73
N THR A 261 -19.01 -21.56 7.94
CA THR A 261 -17.99 -22.50 8.41
C THR A 261 -16.60 -21.88 8.45
N ALA A 262 -16.33 -20.90 7.57
CA ALA A 262 -15.05 -20.18 7.53
C ALA A 262 -14.86 -19.23 8.71
N LEU A 263 -15.95 -18.67 9.26
CA LEU A 263 -15.90 -17.76 10.41
C LEU A 263 -15.62 -18.47 11.74
N MET A 264 -15.84 -19.79 11.81
CA MET A 264 -15.66 -20.60 13.02
C MET A 264 -14.20 -20.96 13.32
N SER A 265 -13.33 -21.00 12.30
CA SER A 265 -12.02 -21.65 12.43
C SER A 265 -10.87 -20.75 12.89
N GLU A 266 -10.99 -19.42 12.78
CA GLU A 266 -9.79 -18.55 12.93
C GLU A 266 -9.76 -17.64 14.16
N ASN A 267 -10.88 -17.32 14.84
CA ASN A 267 -10.92 -16.10 15.68
C ASN A 267 -11.36 -16.22 17.16
N ASN A 268 -11.29 -17.39 17.83
CA ASN A 268 -11.80 -17.55 19.22
C ASN A 268 -13.25 -17.04 19.39
N ILE A 269 -14.04 -17.05 18.32
CA ILE A 269 -15.44 -16.68 18.34
C ILE A 269 -16.19 -17.90 18.86
N THR A 270 -16.84 -17.79 20.02
CA THR A 270 -17.64 -18.89 20.54
C THR A 270 -18.86 -19.11 19.63
N GLN A 271 -19.45 -20.30 19.65
CA GLN A 271 -20.69 -20.56 18.91
C GLN A 271 -21.80 -19.55 19.27
N ASN A 272 -21.80 -19.08 20.52
CA ASN A 272 -22.70 -18.03 21.01
C ASN A 272 -22.41 -16.66 20.39
N ASP A 273 -21.13 -16.31 20.18
CA ASP A 273 -20.75 -15.05 19.52
C ASP A 273 -21.13 -15.07 18.03
N ILE A 274 -21.00 -16.22 17.35
CA ILE A 274 -21.45 -16.39 15.95
C ILE A 274 -22.97 -16.26 15.87
N LEU A 275 -23.68 -16.95 16.74
CA LEU A 275 -25.14 -16.90 16.82
C LEU A 275 -25.62 -15.47 17.09
N TYR A 276 -24.93 -14.74 17.99
CA TYR A 276 -25.22 -13.35 18.32
C TYR A 276 -25.00 -12.42 17.11
N MET A 277 -23.86 -12.56 16.42
CA MET A 277 -23.53 -11.79 15.22
C MET A 277 -24.50 -12.07 14.07
N GLU A 278 -24.85 -13.34 13.83
CA GLU A 278 -25.80 -13.72 12.79
C GLU A 278 -27.21 -13.21 13.12
N THR A 279 -27.62 -13.24 14.39
CA THR A 279 -28.90 -12.67 14.85
C THR A 279 -28.96 -11.17 14.56
N LYS A 280 -27.90 -10.44 14.93
CA LYS A 280 -27.74 -9.00 14.67
C LYS A 280 -27.80 -8.69 13.17
N ALA A 281 -27.06 -9.44 12.35
CA ALA A 281 -27.01 -9.25 10.90
C ALA A 281 -28.37 -9.48 10.23
N ILE A 282 -29.11 -10.52 10.62
CA ILE A 282 -30.45 -10.75 10.06
C ILE A 282 -31.42 -9.64 10.50
N PHE A 283 -31.33 -9.13 11.73
CA PHE A 283 -32.12 -7.97 12.15
C PHE A 283 -31.84 -6.71 11.32
N VAL A 284 -30.57 -6.41 11.05
CA VAL A 284 -30.18 -5.30 10.17
C VAL A 284 -30.80 -5.49 8.77
N GLN A 285 -30.76 -6.71 8.23
CA GLN A 285 -31.40 -7.03 6.95
C GLN A 285 -32.93 -6.85 6.98
N LEU A 286 -33.60 -7.34 8.03
CA LEU A 286 -35.04 -7.21 8.19
C LEU A 286 -35.48 -5.75 8.28
N ILE A 287 -34.76 -4.93 9.06
CA ILE A 287 -35.06 -3.51 9.23
C ILE A 287 -34.81 -2.75 7.92
N ARG A 288 -33.78 -3.12 7.13
CA ARG A 288 -33.55 -2.55 5.79
C ARG A 288 -34.66 -2.91 4.79
N SER A 289 -35.21 -4.11 4.88
CA SER A 289 -36.33 -4.54 4.04
C SER A 289 -37.68 -3.96 4.50
N LEU A 290 -37.81 -3.62 5.79
CA LEU A 290 -39.02 -3.05 6.41
C LEU A 290 -38.68 -1.73 7.14
N PRO A 291 -38.32 -0.66 6.40
CA PRO A 291 -37.75 0.57 6.99
C PRO A 291 -38.71 1.30 7.94
N HIS A 292 -40.03 1.09 7.82
CA HIS A 292 -41.02 1.65 8.74
C HIS A 292 -40.86 1.15 10.19
N LEU A 293 -40.21 0.00 10.38
CA LEU A 293 -39.93 -0.58 11.70
C LEU A 293 -38.72 0.05 12.40
N SER A 294 -37.90 0.84 11.69
CA SER A 294 -36.73 1.52 12.26
C SER A 294 -37.05 2.78 13.07
N ASN A 295 -38.29 3.28 12.97
CA ASN A 295 -38.69 4.58 13.51
C ASN A 295 -38.97 4.59 15.02
N GLN A 296 -39.11 3.43 15.66
CA GLN A 296 -39.35 3.33 17.10
C GLN A 296 -38.03 3.11 17.86
N ARG A 297 -37.79 3.92 18.89
CA ARG A 297 -36.63 3.80 19.80
C ARG A 297 -37.13 3.64 21.24
N PRO A 298 -36.69 2.62 21.99
CA PRO A 298 -35.77 1.53 21.59
C PRO A 298 -36.38 0.60 20.52
N LEU A 299 -35.53 -0.07 19.75
CA LEU A 299 -35.99 -1.02 18.71
C LEU A 299 -36.69 -2.21 19.38
N GLN A 300 -37.94 -2.47 19.00
CA GLN A 300 -38.70 -3.60 19.52
C GLN A 300 -38.42 -4.85 18.69
N LEU A 301 -37.38 -5.61 19.07
CA LEU A 301 -36.89 -6.76 18.30
C LEU A 301 -37.97 -7.85 18.10
N ASP A 302 -38.78 -8.13 19.11
CA ASP A 302 -39.88 -9.10 19.01
C ASP A 302 -40.91 -8.70 17.96
N TYR A 303 -41.31 -7.41 17.98
CA TYR A 303 -42.26 -6.86 17.02
C TYR A 303 -41.70 -6.89 15.59
N ILE A 304 -40.40 -6.60 15.43
CA ILE A 304 -39.72 -6.66 14.13
C ILE A 304 -39.71 -8.10 13.60
N ALA A 305 -39.35 -9.06 14.44
CA ALA A 305 -39.28 -10.46 14.04
C ALA A 305 -40.68 -11.04 13.74
N GLU A 306 -41.71 -10.65 14.49
CA GLU A 306 -43.11 -11.06 14.25
C GLU A 306 -43.69 -10.45 12.98
N THR A 307 -43.40 -9.17 12.73
CA THR A 307 -43.84 -8.50 11.50
C THR A 307 -43.16 -9.13 10.28
N ALA A 308 -41.86 -9.44 10.38
CA ALA A 308 -41.15 -10.16 9.32
C ALA A 308 -41.74 -11.57 9.08
N ALA A 309 -42.06 -12.32 10.14
CA ALA A 309 -42.64 -13.66 10.07
C ALA A 309 -44.07 -13.70 9.49
N THR A 310 -44.77 -12.58 9.45
CA THR A 310 -46.15 -12.46 8.93
C THR A 310 -46.24 -11.70 7.61
N THR A 311 -45.10 -11.30 7.04
CA THR A 311 -45.04 -10.60 5.76
C THR A 311 -45.40 -11.54 4.60
N LYS A 312 -45.85 -10.98 3.47
CA LYS A 312 -46.16 -11.77 2.25
C LYS A 312 -44.92 -12.32 1.54
N ASP A 313 -43.73 -11.84 1.88
CA ASP A 313 -42.47 -12.25 1.28
C ASP A 313 -41.90 -13.47 2.02
N ALA A 314 -41.85 -14.60 1.32
CA ALA A 314 -41.35 -15.86 1.85
C ALA A 314 -39.89 -15.79 2.36
N GLN A 315 -39.06 -14.90 1.81
CA GLN A 315 -37.68 -14.69 2.27
C GLN A 315 -37.65 -13.98 3.64
N LEU A 316 -38.48 -12.94 3.81
CA LEU A 316 -38.60 -12.21 5.08
C LEU A 316 -39.24 -13.07 6.16
N VAL A 317 -40.22 -13.90 5.79
CA VAL A 317 -40.86 -14.85 6.72
C VAL A 317 -39.84 -15.85 7.27
N ARG A 318 -39.03 -16.46 6.40
CA ARG A 318 -37.96 -17.39 6.83
C ARG A 318 -36.97 -16.70 7.76
N LYS A 319 -36.56 -15.47 7.44
CA LYS A 319 -35.65 -14.68 8.28
C LYS A 319 -36.28 -14.30 9.63
N GLY A 320 -37.55 -13.91 9.65
CA GLY A 320 -38.28 -13.60 10.88
C GLY A 320 -38.43 -14.81 11.81
N ILE A 321 -38.75 -15.98 11.25
CA ILE A 321 -38.82 -17.24 12.02
C ILE A 321 -37.43 -17.62 12.54
N LYS A 322 -36.40 -17.57 11.69
CA LYS A 322 -35.02 -17.91 12.05
C LYS A 322 -34.51 -17.04 13.20
N VAL A 323 -34.72 -15.73 13.14
CA VAL A 323 -34.27 -14.80 14.18
C VAL A 323 -34.99 -15.02 15.51
N LYS A 324 -36.28 -15.38 15.49
CA LYS A 324 -37.01 -15.75 16.72
C LYS A 324 -36.39 -16.98 17.41
N GLU A 325 -35.99 -17.98 16.62
CA GLU A 325 -35.32 -19.18 17.14
C GLU A 325 -33.94 -18.86 17.70
N MET A 326 -33.15 -18.06 16.98
CA MET A 326 -31.82 -17.65 17.42
C MET A 326 -31.83 -16.76 18.68
N MET A 327 -32.81 -15.86 18.81
CA MET A 327 -32.97 -15.06 20.03
C MET A 327 -33.28 -15.92 21.25
N ARG A 328 -34.09 -16.98 21.07
CA ARG A 328 -34.38 -17.94 22.14
C ARG A 328 -33.13 -18.71 22.54
N GLU A 329 -32.33 -19.16 21.57
CA GLU A 329 -31.05 -19.84 21.85
C GLU A 329 -30.06 -18.92 22.58
N LEU A 330 -30.00 -17.63 22.23
CA LEU A 330 -29.17 -16.63 22.91
C LEU A 330 -29.65 -16.33 24.34
N GLU A 331 -30.97 -16.36 24.58
CA GLU A 331 -31.56 -16.22 25.91
C GLU A 331 -31.26 -17.45 26.79
N GLU A 332 -31.40 -18.66 26.23
CA GLU A 332 -31.05 -19.92 26.92
C GLU A 332 -29.54 -19.97 27.27
N ALA A 333 -28.69 -19.35 26.44
CA ALA A 333 -27.26 -19.18 26.69
C ALA A 333 -26.90 -18.01 27.62
N ALA A 334 -27.89 -17.26 28.13
CA ALA A 334 -27.73 -16.07 28.97
C ALA A 334 -26.86 -14.95 28.35
N VAL A 335 -26.87 -14.84 27.02
CA VAL A 335 -26.16 -13.79 26.26
C VAL A 335 -27.04 -12.53 26.13
N VAL A 336 -28.35 -12.72 26.05
CA VAL A 336 -29.37 -11.65 25.97
C VAL A 336 -30.50 -11.91 26.97
N ASP A 337 -31.22 -10.88 27.38
CA ASP A 337 -32.34 -10.98 28.32
C ASP A 337 -33.63 -10.46 27.68
N HIS A 338 -34.70 -11.27 27.64
CA HIS A 338 -35.98 -10.82 27.13
C HIS A 338 -36.65 -9.76 28.03
N ARG A 339 -36.33 -9.75 29.33
CA ARG A 339 -36.95 -8.85 30.32
C ARG A 339 -36.57 -7.38 30.13
N ASP A 340 -35.40 -7.12 29.54
CA ASP A 340 -34.96 -5.77 29.20
C ASP A 340 -35.34 -5.36 27.76
N GLY A 341 -36.07 -6.22 27.04
CA GLY A 341 -36.42 -6.03 25.65
C GLY A 341 -35.22 -6.21 24.70
N TYR A 342 -34.24 -7.01 25.10
CA TYR A 342 -32.97 -7.22 24.40
C TYR A 342 -32.19 -5.90 24.20
N ALA A 343 -32.11 -5.09 25.26
CA ALA A 343 -31.65 -3.70 25.20
C ALA A 343 -30.27 -3.54 24.55
N LEU A 344 -29.31 -4.41 24.92
CA LEU A 344 -27.95 -4.40 24.36
C LEU A 344 -27.95 -4.70 22.86
N LEU A 345 -28.65 -5.76 22.44
CA LEU A 345 -28.74 -6.16 21.05
C LEU A 345 -29.47 -5.08 20.22
N ALA A 346 -30.54 -4.50 20.75
CA ALA A 346 -31.28 -3.42 20.13
C ALA A 346 -30.43 -2.16 19.95
N GLU A 347 -29.60 -1.80 20.93
CA GLU A 347 -28.68 -0.67 20.84
C GLU A 347 -27.58 -0.91 19.79
N GLU A 348 -26.99 -2.11 19.75
CA GLU A 348 -25.96 -2.46 18.77
C GLU A 348 -26.50 -2.46 17.34
N ILE A 349 -27.68 -3.04 17.08
CA ILE A 349 -28.35 -2.99 15.77
C ILE A 349 -28.60 -1.54 15.34
N ALA A 350 -29.03 -0.72 16.29
CA ALA A 350 -29.28 0.69 16.07
C ALA A 350 -28.01 1.46 15.67
N GLN A 351 -26.89 1.21 16.36
CA GLN A 351 -25.59 1.81 16.04
C GLN A 351 -25.10 1.34 14.66
N GLU A 352 -25.26 0.07 14.33
CA GLU A 352 -24.88 -0.51 13.04
C GLU A 352 -25.68 0.11 11.87
N LEU A 353 -26.99 0.32 12.03
CA LEU A 353 -27.81 1.01 11.02
C LEU A 353 -27.35 2.45 10.79
N THR A 354 -26.95 3.18 11.85
CA THR A 354 -26.39 4.54 11.70
C THR A 354 -25.03 4.52 11.01
N HIS A 355 -24.19 3.52 11.30
CA HIS A 355 -22.88 3.37 10.68
C HIS A 355 -22.98 3.06 9.18
N LEU A 356 -23.83 2.11 8.81
CA LEU A 356 -24.08 1.75 7.41
C LEU A 356 -24.67 2.91 6.59
N GLY A 357 -25.50 3.74 7.21
CA GLY A 357 -26.00 4.98 6.60
C GLY A 357 -24.85 5.92 6.19
N ASN A 358 -23.90 6.12 7.11
CA ASN A 358 -22.72 6.97 6.91
C ASN A 358 -21.70 6.35 5.93
N LEU A 359 -21.58 5.02 5.90
CA LEU A 359 -20.68 4.31 4.98
C LEU A 359 -21.09 4.51 3.51
N ARG A 360 -22.39 4.46 3.21
CA ARG A 360 -22.89 4.72 1.85
C ARG A 360 -22.49 6.12 1.36
N GLU A 361 -22.56 7.12 2.22
CA GLU A 361 -22.15 8.48 1.88
C GLU A 361 -20.65 8.56 1.60
N LYS A 362 -19.82 7.91 2.41
CA LYS A 362 -18.37 7.82 2.18
C LYS A 362 -18.02 7.11 0.88
N VAL A 363 -18.63 5.95 0.62
CA VAL A 363 -18.39 5.19 -0.64
C VAL A 363 -18.84 6.01 -1.84
N ASN A 364 -19.95 6.74 -1.77
CA ASN A 364 -20.37 7.63 -2.85
C ASN A 364 -19.39 8.78 -3.08
N GLN A 365 -18.82 9.37 -2.02
CA GLN A 365 -17.78 10.40 -2.14
C GLN A 365 -16.50 9.83 -2.77
N GLU A 366 -16.12 8.60 -2.40
CA GLU A 366 -14.95 7.92 -2.95
C GLU A 366 -15.14 7.57 -4.44
N ILE A 367 -16.33 7.10 -4.83
CA ILE A 367 -16.68 6.88 -6.24
C ILE A 367 -16.51 8.17 -7.05
N GLN A 368 -17.04 9.30 -6.57
CA GLN A 368 -16.88 10.59 -7.26
C GLN A 368 -15.41 11.01 -7.38
N SER A 369 -14.61 10.76 -6.36
CA SER A 369 -13.16 11.02 -6.40
C SER A 369 -12.46 10.14 -7.44
N LEU A 370 -12.75 8.84 -7.45
CA LEU A 370 -12.18 7.88 -8.39
C LEU A 370 -12.59 8.17 -9.84
N GLU A 371 -13.82 8.60 -10.08
CA GLU A 371 -14.28 9.06 -11.40
C GLU A 371 -13.47 10.28 -11.88
N GLY A 372 -13.17 11.22 -10.99
CA GLY A 372 -12.31 12.38 -11.32
C GLY A 372 -10.86 11.98 -11.66
N VAL A 373 -10.29 11.02 -10.91
CA VAL A 373 -8.96 10.47 -11.19
C VAL A 373 -8.95 9.73 -12.52
N TYR A 374 -9.97 8.91 -12.78
CA TYR A 374 -10.12 8.19 -14.04
C TYR A 374 -10.17 9.14 -15.24
N GLN A 375 -10.94 10.22 -15.14
CA GLN A 375 -11.00 11.25 -16.18
C GLN A 375 -9.64 11.91 -16.42
N THR A 376 -8.91 12.24 -15.35
CA THR A 376 -7.56 12.83 -15.44
C THR A 376 -6.57 11.88 -16.14
N ILE A 377 -6.66 10.58 -15.86
CA ILE A 377 -5.83 9.56 -16.53
C ILE A 377 -6.17 9.46 -18.01
N LEU A 378 -7.47 9.50 -18.39
CA LEU A 378 -7.88 9.51 -19.78
C LEU A 378 -7.34 10.73 -20.53
N ASP A 379 -7.43 11.92 -19.93
CA ASP A 379 -6.92 13.15 -20.52
C ASP A 379 -5.39 13.10 -20.69
N HIS A 380 -4.68 12.56 -19.69
CA HIS A 380 -3.24 12.37 -19.79
C HIS A 380 -2.85 11.33 -20.85
N ASN A 381 -3.61 10.23 -20.99
CA ASN A 381 -3.39 9.25 -22.04
C ASN A 381 -3.56 9.88 -23.44
N ASN A 382 -4.60 10.70 -23.62
CA ASN A 382 -4.84 11.42 -24.86
C ASN A 382 -3.71 12.41 -25.17
N TYR A 383 -3.20 13.13 -24.16
CA TYR A 383 -2.03 14.00 -24.29
C TYR A 383 -0.78 13.23 -24.73
N LEU A 384 -0.47 12.11 -24.08
CA LEU A 384 0.69 11.28 -24.44
C LEU A 384 0.56 10.71 -25.85
N ARG A 385 -0.64 10.29 -26.27
CA ARG A 385 -0.90 9.84 -27.65
C ARG A 385 -0.64 10.96 -28.66
N SER A 386 -1.10 12.18 -28.38
CA SER A 386 -0.86 13.35 -29.23
C SER A 386 0.63 13.71 -29.31
N GLN A 387 1.36 13.63 -28.20
CA GLN A 387 2.82 13.79 -28.20
C GLN A 387 3.51 12.71 -29.04
N LEU A 388 3.13 11.45 -28.88
CA LEU A 388 3.70 10.33 -29.64
C LEU A 388 3.51 10.53 -31.15
N GLU A 389 2.33 10.98 -31.57
CA GLU A 389 2.05 11.31 -32.96
C GLU A 389 2.89 12.50 -33.47
N SER A 390 3.09 13.52 -32.63
CA SER A 390 3.97 14.64 -32.93
C SER A 390 5.44 14.21 -33.10
N TYR A 391 5.93 13.33 -32.24
CA TYR A 391 7.29 12.77 -32.36
C TYR A 391 7.45 11.89 -33.60
N LYS A 392 6.44 11.07 -33.94
CA LYS A 392 6.43 10.30 -35.20
C LYS A 392 6.52 11.20 -36.42
N ALA A 393 5.72 12.26 -36.46
CA ALA A 393 5.75 13.24 -37.54
C ALA A 393 7.12 13.96 -37.63
N TYR A 394 7.70 14.33 -36.48
CA TYR A 394 9.03 14.93 -36.42
C TYR A 394 10.12 13.99 -36.97
N LEU A 395 10.16 12.73 -36.51
CA LEU A 395 11.12 11.74 -36.99
C LEU A 395 10.96 11.48 -38.49
N GLN A 396 9.73 11.43 -38.99
CA GLN A 396 9.46 11.26 -40.41
C GLN A 396 9.98 12.46 -41.24
N ASN A 397 9.77 13.69 -40.77
CA ASN A 397 10.30 14.90 -41.42
C ASN A 397 11.84 14.92 -41.43
N VAL A 398 12.48 14.55 -40.31
CA VAL A 398 13.95 14.45 -40.22
C VAL A 398 14.49 13.38 -41.18
N ARG A 399 13.81 12.23 -41.32
CA ARG A 399 14.18 11.19 -42.31
C ARG A 399 14.08 11.69 -43.74
N MET A 400 13.02 12.41 -44.09
CA MET A 400 12.88 12.98 -45.43
C MET A 400 13.98 13.99 -45.75
N GLN A 401 14.37 14.83 -44.78
CA GLN A 401 15.48 15.78 -44.95
C GLN A 401 16.85 15.09 -45.04
N SER A 402 17.05 13.99 -44.31
CA SER A 402 18.31 13.23 -44.31
C SER A 402 18.45 12.30 -45.53
N GLY A 403 17.34 11.94 -46.16
CA GLY A 403 17.23 10.98 -47.27
C GLY A 403 17.51 11.51 -48.68
N GLY A 404 18.14 12.68 -48.82
CA GLY A 404 18.62 13.15 -50.14
C GLY A 404 17.55 13.72 -51.07
N GLY A 405 16.56 14.44 -50.54
CA GLY A 405 15.72 15.31 -51.36
C GLY A 405 16.51 16.55 -51.84
N GLU A 406 16.40 16.87 -53.13
CA GLU A 406 17.10 17.97 -53.79
C GLU A 406 17.04 19.30 -53.02
N LYS A 407 18.15 20.06 -53.10
CA LYS A 407 18.31 21.42 -52.56
C LYS A 407 17.21 22.35 -53.05
N GLY A 408 16.17 22.52 -52.23
CA GLY A 408 15.13 23.53 -52.41
C GLY A 408 14.92 24.33 -51.12
N SER A 409 15.41 25.57 -51.12
CA SER A 409 15.09 26.67 -50.21
C SER A 409 15.40 26.53 -48.71
N LYS A 410 16.45 27.26 -48.30
CA LYS A 410 16.66 27.70 -46.91
C LYS A 410 15.49 28.60 -46.48
N ASN A 411 14.59 28.08 -45.64
CA ASN A 411 13.87 28.79 -44.55
C ASN A 411 12.56 28.08 -44.22
N SER A 412 12.59 27.15 -43.26
CA SER A 412 11.45 26.86 -42.38
C SER A 412 11.86 25.87 -41.28
N VAL A 413 12.54 26.38 -40.25
CA VAL A 413 12.48 25.75 -38.92
C VAL A 413 11.21 26.31 -38.27
N GLY A 414 10.06 25.72 -38.62
CA GLY A 414 8.75 26.12 -38.12
C GLY A 414 8.12 24.95 -37.40
N ILE A 415 8.21 24.95 -36.07
CA ILE A 415 7.30 24.22 -35.20
C ILE A 415 5.96 24.97 -35.32
N GLY A 416 5.01 24.39 -36.05
CA GLY A 416 3.70 24.97 -36.27
C GLY A 416 2.71 23.89 -36.65
N VAL A 417 1.87 23.52 -35.70
CA VAL A 417 0.62 22.80 -35.98
C VAL A 417 -0.30 23.82 -36.65
N GLU A 418 -0.36 23.82 -37.98
CA GLU A 418 -1.42 24.51 -38.72
C GLU A 418 -2.64 23.59 -38.79
N VAL A 419 -3.66 23.95 -38.01
CA VAL A 419 -5.03 23.47 -38.14
C VAL A 419 -5.69 24.25 -39.27
N ASP A 420 -5.44 23.90 -40.53
CA ASP A 420 -6.45 24.11 -41.58
C ASP A 420 -6.23 23.21 -42.80
N GLY A 421 -7.30 22.58 -43.26
CA GLY A 421 -7.29 21.49 -44.21
C GLY A 421 -7.03 21.94 -45.64
N LYS A 422 -5.80 21.78 -46.15
CA LYS A 422 -5.52 21.58 -47.58
C LYS A 422 -4.35 20.61 -47.78
N VAL A 423 -4.67 19.38 -48.17
CA VAL A 423 -3.71 18.31 -48.51
C VAL A 423 -2.89 18.75 -49.73
N LYS A 424 -1.64 19.19 -49.53
CA LYS A 424 -0.65 19.28 -50.60
C LYS A 424 -0.23 17.86 -50.99
N LYS A 425 -0.40 17.50 -52.27
CA LYS A 425 0.07 16.23 -52.84
C LYS A 425 1.55 16.02 -52.50
N GLN A 426 1.85 14.91 -51.82
CA GLN A 426 3.23 14.50 -51.51
C GLN A 426 4.05 14.37 -52.81
N PRO A 427 5.31 14.84 -52.84
CA PRO A 427 6.21 14.58 -53.95
C PRO A 427 6.45 13.07 -54.04
N LYS A 428 6.39 12.49 -55.25
CA LYS A 428 6.68 11.07 -55.46
C LYS A 428 8.11 10.78 -54.99
N ALA A 429 8.26 9.98 -53.94
CA ALA A 429 9.56 9.51 -53.48
C ALA A 429 10.27 8.76 -54.62
N GLN A 430 11.53 9.10 -54.89
CA GLN A 430 12.33 8.42 -55.89
C GLN A 430 12.79 7.07 -55.32
N VAL A 431 12.30 5.97 -55.90
CA VAL A 431 12.70 4.61 -55.52
C VAL A 431 14.15 4.38 -55.93
N LEU A 432 15.00 3.99 -54.98
CA LEU A 432 16.41 3.67 -55.22
C LEU A 432 16.61 2.15 -55.37
N GLY A 433 17.41 1.72 -56.35
CA GLY A 433 17.65 0.29 -56.64
C GLY A 433 16.82 -0.24 -57.83
N PRO A 434 16.75 -1.56 -58.06
CA PRO A 434 17.32 -2.63 -57.24
C PRO A 434 18.83 -2.80 -57.41
N TYR A 435 19.57 -2.88 -56.31
CA TYR A 435 20.99 -3.27 -56.31
C TYR A 435 21.12 -4.76 -56.04
N LYS A 436 21.84 -5.48 -56.91
CA LYS A 436 21.97 -6.94 -56.86
C LYS A 436 23.28 -7.35 -56.18
N PHE A 437 23.19 -8.25 -55.21
CA PHE A 437 24.31 -8.84 -54.49
C PHE A 437 24.25 -10.37 -54.60
N THR A 438 25.35 -11.00 -54.97
CA THR A 438 25.38 -12.47 -55.06
C THR A 438 25.47 -13.09 -53.66
N HIS A 439 24.95 -14.31 -53.49
CA HIS A 439 25.03 -15.02 -52.20
C HIS A 439 26.49 -15.14 -51.72
N ALA A 440 27.40 -15.58 -52.60
CA ALA A 440 28.83 -15.69 -52.30
C ALA A 440 29.49 -14.36 -51.89
N GLN A 441 29.03 -13.23 -52.42
CA GLN A 441 29.53 -11.92 -52.03
C GLN A 441 29.12 -11.57 -50.59
N LEU A 442 27.85 -11.77 -50.25
CA LEU A 442 27.34 -11.46 -48.91
C LEU A 442 27.93 -12.40 -47.84
N GLU A 443 28.18 -13.66 -48.19
CA GLU A 443 28.89 -14.63 -47.34
C GLU A 443 30.35 -14.20 -47.12
N LYS A 444 31.06 -13.78 -48.18
CA LYS A 444 32.45 -13.29 -48.07
C LYS A 444 32.58 -12.00 -47.26
N GLU A 445 31.63 -11.07 -47.38
CA GLU A 445 31.56 -9.86 -46.55
C GLU A 445 31.11 -10.19 -45.10
N GLY A 446 30.74 -11.46 -44.85
CA GLY A 446 30.25 -11.99 -43.57
C GLY A 446 28.93 -11.35 -43.14
N ILE A 447 28.14 -10.89 -44.12
CA ILE A 447 26.78 -10.39 -43.94
C ILE A 447 25.83 -11.57 -43.77
N ILE A 448 26.01 -12.65 -44.52
CA ILE A 448 25.35 -13.94 -44.25
C ILE A 448 26.21 -14.69 -43.21
N VAL A 449 25.61 -15.04 -42.08
CA VAL A 449 26.26 -15.80 -41.00
C VAL A 449 25.96 -17.29 -41.13
N GLU A 450 24.71 -17.63 -41.45
CA GLU A 450 24.26 -19.00 -41.67
C GLU A 450 23.31 -19.07 -42.88
N SER A 451 23.35 -20.17 -43.63
CA SER A 451 22.49 -20.36 -44.81
C SER A 451 22.00 -21.80 -44.93
N ASN A 452 20.67 -21.94 -44.95
CA ASN A 452 19.98 -23.22 -45.15
C ASN A 452 19.85 -23.58 -46.65
N VAL A 453 20.50 -22.83 -47.55
CA VAL A 453 20.51 -23.09 -48.99
C VAL A 453 21.54 -24.18 -49.32
N PRO A 454 21.17 -25.25 -50.06
CA PRO A 454 22.10 -26.27 -50.53
C PRO A 454 23.26 -25.70 -51.38
N ASP A 455 24.49 -26.18 -51.17
CA ASP A 455 25.71 -25.65 -51.79
C ASP A 455 25.65 -25.61 -53.33
N ASN A 456 25.07 -26.65 -53.93
CA ASN A 456 24.89 -26.75 -55.39
C ASN A 456 23.94 -25.69 -55.97
N ARG A 457 23.16 -24.99 -55.15
CA ARG A 457 22.20 -23.94 -55.56
C ARG A 457 22.68 -22.53 -55.23
N ARG A 458 23.62 -22.35 -54.29
CA ARG A 458 24.12 -21.03 -53.85
C ARG A 458 24.68 -20.18 -54.99
N GLY A 459 25.38 -20.81 -55.95
CA GLY A 459 25.96 -20.11 -57.11
C GLY A 459 24.93 -19.45 -58.04
N ASN A 460 23.67 -19.85 -57.96
CA ASN A 460 22.57 -19.31 -58.77
C ASN A 460 21.66 -18.33 -57.99
N ILE A 461 22.01 -17.98 -56.75
CA ILE A 461 21.21 -17.09 -55.91
C ILE A 461 21.79 -15.67 -55.86
N TYR A 462 20.91 -14.67 -55.94
CA TYR A 462 21.25 -13.28 -55.67
C TYR A 462 20.13 -12.56 -54.90
N PHE A 463 20.51 -11.57 -54.11
CA PHE A 463 19.63 -10.68 -53.37
C PHE A 463 19.51 -9.36 -54.12
N ALA A 464 18.29 -8.91 -54.40
CA ALA A 464 18.00 -7.60 -54.95
C ALA A 464 17.45 -6.72 -53.82
N ILE A 465 18.15 -5.63 -53.51
CA ILE A 465 17.73 -4.68 -52.47
C ILE A 465 17.24 -3.39 -53.12
N THR A 466 16.05 -2.97 -52.74
CA THR A 466 15.40 -1.73 -53.22
C THR A 466 15.01 -0.87 -52.02
N SER A 467 15.09 0.45 -52.14
CA SER A 467 14.57 1.39 -51.13
C SER A 467 13.43 2.20 -51.74
N PRO A 468 12.16 1.85 -51.45
CA PRO A 468 11.01 2.60 -51.96
C PRO A 468 10.90 4.00 -51.37
N ILE A 469 11.26 4.15 -50.10
CA ILE A 469 11.23 5.37 -49.31
C ILE A 469 12.51 5.41 -48.46
N PRO A 470 13.17 6.57 -48.28
CA PRO A 470 14.35 6.67 -47.42
C PRO A 470 14.12 6.06 -46.02
N GLY A 471 14.97 5.10 -45.66
CA GLY A 471 14.88 4.38 -44.38
C GLY A 471 14.04 3.09 -44.41
N THR A 472 13.41 2.75 -45.53
CA THR A 472 12.75 1.45 -45.75
C THR A 472 13.44 0.72 -46.90
N PHE A 473 13.70 -0.57 -46.72
CA PHE A 473 14.40 -1.43 -47.67
C PHE A 473 13.60 -2.70 -47.89
N ILE A 474 13.49 -3.14 -49.14
CA ILE A 474 12.91 -4.42 -49.52
C ILE A 474 14.08 -5.30 -49.98
N ILE A 475 14.29 -6.43 -49.30
CA ILE A 475 15.26 -7.44 -49.70
C ILE A 475 14.52 -8.58 -50.38
N ALA A 476 14.75 -8.75 -51.69
CA ALA A 476 14.18 -9.80 -52.50
C ALA A 476 15.23 -10.86 -52.86
N LEU A 477 14.99 -12.11 -52.50
CA LEU A 477 15.83 -13.26 -52.83
C LEU A 477 15.42 -13.84 -54.19
N HIS A 478 16.34 -13.94 -55.15
CA HIS A 478 16.08 -14.50 -56.47
C HIS A 478 16.98 -15.69 -56.80
N TYR A 479 16.45 -16.60 -57.62
CA TYR A 479 17.19 -17.69 -58.24
C TYR A 479 17.27 -17.48 -59.75
N ARG A 480 18.48 -17.58 -60.32
CA ARG A 480 18.72 -17.39 -61.75
C ARG A 480 17.86 -18.34 -62.58
N GLY A 481 17.04 -17.78 -63.47
CA GLY A 481 16.10 -18.53 -64.32
C GLY A 481 14.65 -18.56 -63.83
N ARG A 482 14.32 -17.89 -62.73
CA ARG A 482 12.92 -17.62 -62.32
C ARG A 482 12.62 -16.12 -62.34
N ASP A 483 11.45 -15.75 -62.84
CA ASP A 483 11.03 -14.34 -62.94
C ASP A 483 10.53 -13.76 -61.60
N LYS A 484 10.08 -14.59 -60.66
CA LYS A 484 9.60 -14.14 -59.33
C LYS A 484 10.65 -14.34 -58.25
N ALA A 485 10.68 -13.44 -57.28
CA ALA A 485 11.46 -13.60 -56.05
C ALA A 485 10.96 -14.83 -55.27
N ILE A 486 11.89 -15.54 -54.64
CA ILE A 486 11.61 -16.66 -53.73
C ILE A 486 11.08 -16.14 -52.40
N LEU A 487 11.63 -15.02 -51.93
CA LEU A 487 11.27 -14.38 -50.68
C LEU A 487 11.44 -12.87 -50.84
N GLU A 488 10.50 -12.10 -50.30
CA GLU A 488 10.61 -10.65 -50.17
C GLU A 488 10.36 -10.30 -48.71
N MET A 489 11.26 -9.50 -48.11
CA MET A 489 11.09 -8.99 -46.75
C MET A 489 11.30 -7.48 -46.71
N ASP A 490 10.40 -6.81 -45.99
CA ASP A 490 10.51 -5.40 -45.67
C ASP A 490 11.36 -5.21 -44.41
N LEU A 491 12.39 -4.37 -44.51
CA LEU A 491 13.27 -3.97 -43.43
C LEU A 491 13.19 -2.46 -43.23
N LYS A 492 12.90 -2.03 -42.00
CA LYS A 492 13.00 -0.64 -41.58
C LYS A 492 14.34 -0.38 -40.93
N LEU A 493 14.93 0.77 -41.20
CA LEU A 493 16.20 1.18 -40.61
C LEU A 493 16.11 1.25 -39.08
N ASP A 494 14.96 1.66 -38.54
CA ASP A 494 14.75 1.75 -37.08
C ASP A 494 14.86 0.39 -36.41
N ASP A 495 14.16 -0.61 -36.94
CA ASP A 495 14.16 -1.98 -36.40
C ASP A 495 15.58 -2.57 -36.40
N LEU A 496 16.41 -2.22 -37.39
CA LEU A 496 17.81 -2.64 -37.44
C LEU A 496 18.68 -1.89 -36.42
N LEU A 497 18.41 -0.60 -36.17
CA LEU A 497 19.13 0.20 -35.17
C LEU A 497 18.74 -0.21 -33.74
N GLU A 498 17.47 -0.49 -33.48
CA GLU A 498 16.96 -0.99 -32.20
C GLU A 498 17.58 -2.36 -31.89
N LYS A 499 17.58 -3.29 -32.86
CA LYS A 499 18.27 -4.58 -32.71
C LYS A 499 19.77 -4.41 -32.44
N GLN A 500 20.42 -3.42 -33.05
CA GLN A 500 21.82 -3.11 -32.76
C GLN A 500 22.01 -2.62 -31.32
N GLN A 501 21.12 -1.76 -30.82
CA GLN A 501 21.15 -1.24 -29.45
C GLN A 501 20.91 -2.34 -28.41
N ASP A 502 19.97 -3.25 -28.68
CA ASP A 502 19.64 -4.38 -27.81
C ASP A 502 20.64 -5.55 -27.88
N ASN A 503 21.78 -5.35 -28.57
CA ASN A 503 22.81 -6.37 -28.82
C ASN A 503 22.31 -7.63 -29.57
N VAL A 504 21.21 -7.52 -30.32
CA VAL A 504 20.73 -8.59 -31.20
C VAL A 504 21.54 -8.57 -32.49
N GLN A 505 22.49 -9.51 -32.61
CA GLN A 505 23.46 -9.51 -33.70
C GLN A 505 22.97 -10.18 -34.99
N LEU A 506 21.92 -10.99 -34.92
CA LEU A 506 21.43 -11.82 -36.03
C LEU A 506 19.99 -11.46 -36.41
N LEU A 507 19.76 -11.36 -37.71
CA LEU A 507 18.46 -11.20 -38.34
C LEU A 507 18.16 -12.47 -39.12
N ASP A 508 17.21 -13.26 -38.63
CA ASP A 508 16.82 -14.49 -39.30
C ASP A 508 15.88 -14.19 -40.48
N LEU A 509 16.31 -14.57 -41.69
CA LEU A 509 15.44 -14.72 -42.85
C LEU A 509 15.27 -16.23 -43.05
N GLU A 510 14.07 -16.68 -43.41
CA GLU A 510 13.69 -18.09 -43.54
C GLU A 510 14.75 -19.04 -44.15
N TYR A 511 15.59 -18.54 -45.07
CA TYR A 511 16.67 -19.30 -45.71
C TYR A 511 18.11 -18.85 -45.35
N VAL A 512 18.29 -17.67 -44.75
CA VAL A 512 19.61 -17.10 -44.40
C VAL A 512 19.54 -16.24 -43.13
N GLN A 513 20.52 -16.40 -42.25
CA GLN A 513 20.71 -15.49 -41.11
C GLN A 513 21.70 -14.39 -41.49
N LEU A 514 21.28 -13.13 -41.34
CA LEU A 514 22.10 -11.96 -41.64
C LEU A 514 22.65 -11.31 -40.37
N ASN A 515 23.88 -10.80 -40.42
CA ASN A 515 24.44 -9.99 -39.34
C ASN A 515 23.87 -8.56 -39.38
N VAL A 516 23.19 -8.15 -38.31
CA VAL A 516 22.49 -6.84 -38.21
C VAL A 516 23.43 -5.65 -38.41
N SER A 517 24.62 -5.68 -37.79
CA SER A 517 25.57 -4.56 -37.90
C SER A 517 26.16 -4.44 -39.31
N LYS A 518 26.45 -5.58 -39.97
CA LYS A 518 27.04 -5.57 -41.31
C LYS A 518 26.02 -5.30 -42.42
N ILE A 519 24.78 -5.78 -42.30
CA ILE A 519 23.73 -5.43 -43.26
C ILE A 519 23.42 -3.93 -43.19
N LEU A 520 23.39 -3.34 -41.99
CA LEU A 520 23.20 -1.90 -41.81
C LEU A 520 24.35 -1.10 -42.46
N GLN A 521 25.60 -1.54 -42.33
CA GLN A 521 26.74 -0.94 -43.05
C GLN A 521 26.59 -1.08 -44.58
N LEU A 522 26.14 -2.22 -45.10
CA LEU A 522 25.90 -2.41 -46.53
C LEU A 522 24.83 -1.46 -47.06
N LEU A 523 23.71 -1.32 -46.33
CA LEU A 523 22.60 -0.44 -46.71
C LEU A 523 23.05 1.03 -46.71
N ASN A 524 23.75 1.48 -45.67
CA ASN A 524 24.33 2.82 -45.62
C ASN A 524 25.35 3.07 -46.76
N ARG A 525 26.22 2.10 -47.05
CA ARG A 525 27.17 2.20 -48.17
C ARG A 525 26.47 2.27 -49.53
N THR A 526 25.38 1.54 -49.70
CA THR A 526 24.73 1.38 -51.02
C THR A 526 23.77 2.53 -51.31
N PHE A 527 23.02 2.98 -50.31
CA PHE A 527 21.91 3.93 -50.50
C PHE A 527 22.19 5.33 -49.94
N VAL A 528 23.14 5.50 -49.01
CA VAL A 528 23.44 6.82 -48.40
C VAL A 528 24.69 7.49 -49.02
N THR A 529 25.71 6.72 -49.41
CA THR A 529 27.00 7.31 -49.86
C THR A 529 27.15 7.53 -51.36
N LYS A 530 26.24 7.02 -52.20
CA LYS A 530 26.27 7.23 -53.67
C LYS A 530 25.59 8.53 -54.16
N HIS A 531 25.10 9.37 -53.26
CA HIS A 531 24.49 10.67 -53.57
C HIS A 531 25.22 11.87 -52.93
N LYS A 532 26.54 11.75 -52.72
CA LYS A 532 27.40 12.90 -52.44
C LYS A 532 27.99 13.49 -53.70
#